data_AF-A0A0Q7TVN4-F1
#
_entry.id   AF-A0A0Q7TVN4-F1
#
_cell.length_a   1.000
_cell.length_b   1.000
_cell.length_c   1.000
_cell.angle_alpha   90.00
_cell.angle_beta   90.00
_cell.angle_gamma   90.00
#
_symmetry.space_group_name_H-M   'P 1'
#
loop_
_entity.id
_entity.type
_entity.pdbx_description
1 polymer ?
#
loop_
_entity_poly.entity_id
_entity_poly.type
_entity_poly.pdbx_seq_one_letter_code
_entity_poly.pdbx_strand_id
1 'polypeptide(L)'
;MLELRPNCECCDRDLPPDSPDARICTFECTFCADCVETRFSGVCPNCGGDLSARPIRPAAALHRFPASLKRVYKAHPACASVRPPPSRPSQPAPPSWA
;
A
#
# COMPACT_ATOMS: atom_id res chain seq x y z
N MET A 1 5.87 11.19 -10.10
CA MET A 1 5.06 10.18 -10.82
C MET A 1 4.58 9.16 -9.79
N LEU A 2 3.36 8.65 -9.93
CA LEU A 2 2.74 7.71 -8.99
C LEU A 2 3.70 6.57 -8.61
N GLU A 3 3.86 6.29 -7.31
CA GLU A 3 4.82 5.31 -6.79
C GLU A 3 4.39 3.88 -7.15
N LEU A 4 3.09 3.60 -7.24
CA LEU A 4 2.53 2.24 -7.40
C LEU A 4 3.03 1.29 -6.30
N ARG A 5 2.64 1.57 -5.05
CA ARG A 5 3.05 0.77 -3.88
C ARG A 5 2.68 -0.71 -4.05
N PRO A 6 3.58 -1.65 -3.70
CA PRO A 6 3.44 -3.05 -4.10
C PRO A 6 2.50 -3.84 -3.19
N ASN A 7 1.85 -3.23 -2.20
CA ASN A 7 1.09 -3.94 -1.18
C ASN A 7 -0.10 -3.15 -0.65
N CYS A 8 -1.04 -3.86 -0.02
CA CYS A 8 -2.11 -3.28 0.78
C CYS A 8 -1.60 -2.81 2.14
N GLU A 9 -1.83 -1.54 2.48
CA GLU A 9 -1.39 -0.97 3.77
C GLU A 9 -2.05 -1.58 5.00
N CYS A 10 -3.16 -2.32 4.82
CA CYS A 10 -3.94 -2.95 5.90
C CYS A 10 -3.61 -4.43 6.12
N CYS A 11 -3.55 -5.22 5.05
CA CYS A 11 -3.39 -6.68 5.12
C CYS A 11 -2.06 -7.20 4.57
N ASP A 12 -1.22 -6.30 4.05
CA ASP A 12 0.04 -6.62 3.37
C ASP A 12 -0.09 -7.60 2.18
N ARG A 13 -1.29 -7.74 1.60
CA ARG A 13 -1.47 -8.48 0.34
C ARG A 13 -0.70 -7.78 -0.78
N ASP A 14 -0.05 -8.56 -1.64
CA ASP A 14 0.66 -8.03 -2.81
C ASP A 14 -0.32 -7.42 -3.83
N LEU A 15 0.05 -6.23 -4.31
CA LEU A 15 -0.69 -5.43 -5.28
C LEU A 15 0.28 -4.99 -6.38
N PRO A 16 0.59 -5.86 -7.36
CA PRO A 16 1.49 -5.53 -8.45
C PRO A 16 0.97 -4.35 -9.30
N PRO A 17 1.83 -3.72 -10.13
CA PRO A 17 1.49 -2.49 -10.87
C PRO A 17 0.29 -2.61 -11.82
N ASP A 18 -0.03 -3.83 -12.23
CA ASP A 18 -1.14 -4.22 -13.10
C ASP A 18 -2.33 -4.85 -12.35
N SER A 19 -2.29 -4.86 -11.01
CA SER A 19 -3.35 -5.45 -10.18
C SER A 19 -4.68 -4.69 -10.34
N PRO A 20 -5.77 -5.37 -10.73
CA PRO A 20 -7.11 -4.76 -10.77
C PRO A 20 -7.71 -4.57 -9.37
N ASP A 21 -7.14 -5.24 -8.37
CA ASP A 21 -7.62 -5.21 -6.98
C ASP A 21 -7.05 -4.03 -6.20
N ALA A 22 -6.11 -3.27 -6.76
CA ALA A 22 -5.55 -2.11 -6.08
C ALA A 22 -6.53 -0.94 -6.07
N ARG A 23 -6.71 -0.37 -4.90
CA ARG A 23 -7.45 0.88 -4.66
C ARG A 23 -6.50 1.93 -4.12
N ILE A 24 -6.69 3.18 -4.52
CA ILE A 24 -5.79 4.28 -4.21
C ILE A 24 -6.58 5.57 -3.90
N CYS A 25 -6.05 6.41 -3.00
CA CYS A 25 -6.52 7.78 -2.80
C CYS A 25 -5.55 8.81 -3.42
N THR A 26 -5.88 10.10 -3.36
CA THR A 26 -5.04 11.20 -3.87
C THR A 26 -3.65 11.30 -3.23
N PHE A 27 -3.47 10.77 -2.02
CA PHE A 27 -2.18 10.69 -1.30
C PHE A 27 -1.46 9.36 -1.49
N GLU A 28 -1.89 8.55 -2.47
CA GLU A 28 -1.30 7.26 -2.81
C GLU A 28 -1.39 6.20 -1.70
N CYS A 29 -2.30 6.35 -0.74
CA CYS A 29 -2.58 5.28 0.21
C CYS A 29 -3.19 4.10 -0.55
N THR A 30 -2.57 2.93 -0.46
CA THR A 30 -2.93 1.78 -1.30
C THR A 30 -3.57 0.66 -0.46
N PHE A 31 -4.74 0.19 -0.88
CA PHE A 31 -5.46 -0.90 -0.24
C PHE A 31 -5.99 -1.89 -1.28
N CYS A 32 -6.20 -3.16 -0.91
CA CYS A 32 -6.88 -4.11 -1.80
C CYS A 32 -8.41 -3.89 -1.76
N ALA A 33 -9.10 -4.26 -2.85
CA ALA A 33 -10.54 -4.17 -2.98
C ALA A 33 -11.27 -4.78 -1.76
N ASP A 34 -10.87 -5.98 -1.32
CA ASP A 34 -11.44 -6.63 -0.13
C ASP A 34 -11.38 -5.74 1.12
N CYS A 35 -10.24 -5.10 1.40
CA CYS A 35 -10.11 -4.21 2.56
C CYS A 35 -10.99 -2.96 2.41
N VAL A 36 -11.05 -2.39 1.21
CA VAL A 36 -11.90 -1.23 0.93
C VAL A 36 -13.37 -1.55 1.14
N GLU A 37 -13.83 -2.72 0.69
CA GLU A 37 -15.23 -3.13 0.79
C GLU A 37 -15.61 -3.59 2.20
N THR A 38 -14.77 -4.41 2.83
CA THR A 38 -15.13 -5.08 4.10
C THR A 38 -14.76 -4.29 5.35
N ARG A 39 -13.77 -3.38 5.28
CA ARG A 39 -13.23 -2.69 6.46
C ARG A 39 -13.41 -1.18 6.44
N PHE A 40 -13.48 -0.58 5.25
CA PHE A 40 -13.39 0.86 5.11
C PHE A 40 -14.58 1.50 4.39
N SER A 41 -15.48 0.70 3.82
CA SER A 41 -16.67 1.17 3.09
C SER A 41 -16.37 2.23 2.03
N GLY A 42 -15.27 2.06 1.29
CA GLY A 42 -14.85 3.01 0.23
C GLY A 42 -14.07 4.24 0.70
N VAL A 43 -13.89 4.45 2.00
CA VAL A 43 -13.24 5.64 2.56
C VAL A 43 -11.81 5.33 2.99
N CYS A 44 -10.85 6.17 2.64
CA CYS A 44 -9.47 6.00 3.05
C CYS A 44 -9.30 6.22 4.57
N PRO A 45 -8.84 5.23 5.35
CA PRO A 45 -8.66 5.37 6.79
C PRO A 45 -7.49 6.30 7.17
N ASN A 46 -6.64 6.68 6.22
CA ASN A 46 -5.52 7.58 6.44
C ASN A 46 -5.87 9.07 6.25
N CYS A 47 -6.71 9.39 5.27
CA CYS A 47 -6.97 10.78 4.86
C CYS A 47 -8.45 11.16 4.80
N GLY A 48 -9.37 10.21 4.99
CA GLY A 48 -10.82 10.44 4.94
C GLY A 48 -11.39 10.68 3.53
N GLY A 49 -10.56 10.62 2.48
CA GLY A 49 -10.99 10.76 1.08
C GLY A 49 -11.53 9.45 0.50
N ASP A 50 -11.98 9.49 -0.75
CA ASP A 50 -12.43 8.31 -1.49
C ASP A 50 -11.27 7.39 -1.90
N LEU A 51 -11.57 6.11 -2.02
CA LEU A 51 -10.69 5.10 -2.61
C LEU A 51 -11.25 4.68 -3.97
N SER A 52 -10.46 4.85 -5.02
CA SER A 52 -10.82 4.50 -6.40
C SER A 52 -9.87 3.44 -6.97
N ALA A 53 -10.21 2.84 -8.11
CA ALA A 53 -9.34 1.88 -8.77
C ALA A 53 -7.99 2.52 -9.13
N ARG A 54 -6.89 1.85 -8.76
CA ARG A 54 -5.54 2.36 -9.05
C ARG A 54 -5.26 2.27 -10.56
N PRO A 55 -4.83 3.36 -11.22
CA PRO A 55 -4.46 3.30 -12.62
C PRO A 55 -3.31 2.31 -12.87
N ILE A 56 -3.44 1.53 -13.94
CA ILE A 56 -2.43 0.55 -14.36
C ILE A 56 -1.34 1.26 -15.17
N ARG A 57 -0.07 0.97 -14.84
CA ARG A 57 1.07 1.35 -15.68
C ARG A 57 1.36 0.21 -16.67
N PRO A 58 1.24 0.43 -17.99
CA PRO A 58 1.50 -0.62 -18.99
C PRO A 58 2.93 -1.18 -18.87
N ALA A 59 3.09 -2.47 -19.20
CA ALA A 59 4.37 -3.18 -19.08
C ALA A 59 5.54 -2.47 -19.78
N ALA A 60 5.31 -1.92 -20.98
CA ALA A 60 6.34 -1.19 -21.73
C ALA A 60 6.84 0.07 -21.00
N ALA A 61 5.99 0.72 -20.20
CA ALA A 61 6.37 1.92 -19.46
C ALA A 61 7.16 1.60 -18.17
N LEU A 62 7.03 0.39 -17.62
CA LEU A 62 7.71 -0.01 -16.38
C LEU A 62 9.23 -0.04 -16.51
N HIS A 63 9.78 -0.28 -17.71
CA HIS A 63 11.22 -0.24 -17.93
C HIS A 63 11.82 1.16 -17.71
N ARG A 64 11.08 2.22 -18.10
CA ARG A 64 11.51 3.62 -17.95
C ARG A 64 11.04 4.24 -16.64
N PHE A 65 9.90 3.78 -16.14
CA PHE A 65 9.23 4.30 -14.94
C PHE A 65 8.85 3.12 -14.03
N PRO A 66 9.81 2.55 -13.29
CA PRO A 66 9.55 1.38 -12.47
C PRO A 66 8.55 1.71 -11.35
N ALA A 67 7.80 0.69 -10.93
CA ALA A 67 6.96 0.77 -9.74
C ALA A 67 7.82 0.68 -8.47
N SER A 68 7.29 1.16 -7.36
CA SER A 68 7.95 1.13 -6.07
C SER A 68 8.07 -0.29 -5.54
N LEU A 69 9.24 -0.62 -4.99
CA LEU A 69 9.47 -1.84 -4.22
C LEU A 69 9.25 -1.63 -2.72
N LYS A 70 8.97 -0.38 -2.29
CA LYS A 70 8.79 -0.03 -0.89
C LYS A 70 7.38 -0.42 -0.44
N ARG A 71 7.31 -1.44 0.42
CA ARG A 71 6.07 -1.80 1.12
C ARG A 71 5.73 -0.76 2.18
N VAL A 72 4.44 -0.52 2.37
CA VAL A 72 3.90 0.37 3.42
C VAL A 72 2.86 -0.41 4.20
N TYR A 73 2.95 -0.39 5.54
CA TYR A 73 1.99 -1.06 6.42
C TYR A 73 1.61 -0.09 7.54
N LYS A 74 0.32 -0.01 7.87
CA LYS A 74 -0.20 0.85 8.93
C LYS A 74 -1.20 0.12 9.80
N ALA A 75 -1.01 0.22 11.11
CA ALA A 75 -1.91 -0.36 12.09
C ALA A 75 -3.17 0.51 12.23
N HIS A 76 -4.20 0.22 11.43
CA HIS A 76 -5.53 0.78 11.63
C HIS A 76 -6.36 -0.14 12.54
N PRO A 77 -7.27 0.39 13.38
CA PRO A 77 -8.16 -0.44 14.19
C PRO A 77 -8.95 -1.47 13.38
N ALA A 78 -9.44 -1.09 12.19
CA ALA A 78 -10.17 -1.99 11.30
C ALA A 78 -9.28 -3.08 10.65
N CYS A 79 -7.95 -2.99 10.80
CA CYS A 79 -6.98 -3.97 10.32
C CYS A 79 -6.48 -4.91 11.43
N ALA A 80 -6.89 -4.71 12.69
CA ALA A 80 -6.35 -5.46 13.83
C ALA A 80 -6.59 -6.98 13.76
N SER A 81 -7.63 -7.42 13.05
CA SER A 81 -7.94 -8.84 12.82
C SER A 81 -7.08 -9.49 11.74
N VAL A 82 -6.32 -8.69 10.97
CA VAL A 82 -5.42 -9.20 9.95
C VAL A 82 -4.06 -9.43 10.58
N ARG A 83 -3.54 -10.66 10.47
CA ARG A 83 -2.19 -10.98 10.94
C ARG A 83 -1.21 -10.01 10.26
N PRO A 84 -0.51 -9.14 11.00
CA PRO A 84 0.48 -8.25 10.40
C PRO A 84 1.57 -9.09 9.72
N PRO A 85 2.21 -8.58 8.64
CA PRO A 85 3.43 -9.18 8.14
C PRO A 85 4.46 -9.24 9.28
N PRO A 86 5.36 -10.25 9.31
CA PRO A 86 6.37 -10.33 10.35
C PRO A 86 7.13 -9.00 10.41
N SER A 87 7.20 -8.40 11.61
CA SER A 87 7.88 -7.13 11.82
C SER A 87 9.31 -7.25 11.28
N ARG A 88 9.65 -6.38 10.32
CA ARG A 88 11.04 -6.24 9.85
C ARG A 88 11.92 -6.05 11.10
N PRO A 89 13.04 -6.78 11.26
CA PRO A 89 13.94 -6.51 12.36
C PRO A 89 14.33 -5.03 12.32
N SER A 90 14.17 -4.35 13.46
CA SER A 90 14.58 -2.96 13.64
C SER A 90 16.00 -2.81 13.10
N GLN A 91 16.19 -1.93 12.11
CA GLN A 91 17.53 -1.56 11.69
C GLN A 91 18.29 -1.11 12.95
N PRO A 92 19.52 -1.60 13.18
CA PRO A 92 20.30 -1.14 14.31
C PRO A 92 20.45 0.38 14.21
N ALA A 93 20.34 1.06 15.36
CA ALA A 93 20.60 2.49 15.44
C ALA A 93 21.97 2.80 14.82
N PRO A 94 22.13 3.93 14.10
CA PRO A 94 23.44 4.33 13.59
C PRO A 94 24.42 4.43 14.76
N PRO A 95 25.70 4.07 14.56
CA PRO A 95 26.69 4.10 15.62
C PRO A 95 26.90 5.53 16.12
N SER A 96 27.18 5.67 17.42
CA SER A 96 27.22 6.94 18.16
C SER A 96 28.42 7.85 17.84
N TRP A 97 29.14 7.60 16.74
CA TRP A 97 30.31 8.40 16.32
C TRP A 97 30.06 9.23 15.06
N ALA A 98 28.83 9.27 14.56
CA ALA A 98 28.39 10.17 13.48
C ALA A 98 28.00 11.56 14.00
#